data_AF-A0A6Y0Z906-F1
#
_entry.id   AF-A0A6Y0Z906-F1
#
_cell.length_a   1.000
_cell.length_b   1.000
_cell.length_c   1.000
_cell.angle_alpha   90.00
_cell.angle_beta   90.00
_cell.angle_gamma   90.00
#
_symmetry.space_group_name_H-M   'P 1'
#
loop_
_entity.id
_entity.type
_entity.pdbx_description
1 polymer ?
#
loop_
_entity_poly.entity_id
_entity_poly.type
_entity_poly.pdbx_seq_one_letter_code
_entity_poly.pdbx_strand_id
1 'polypeptide(L)'
;MQYALFDGFERKFLLDALEFGVLKDWKENPVKELPDIDESAHPFHICYGGYLLNPGVSDSDISRKIKDQAGFWLAAIDDTRMDCHSIAYYDIHTLPLISCGHQKIVPFAALIKADECIISKIASYSGFAVTAFLRIKEWDIATNILNREGIFAFNGCERRFRVVSKDNWQHTVSEERAIRCAKRLIQCKG
;
A
#
# COMPACT_ATOMS: atom_id res chain seq x y z
N MET A 1 5.18 -4.87 15.76
CA MET A 1 4.94 -5.87 14.70
C MET A 1 3.79 -5.33 13.87
N GLN A 2 3.97 -5.09 12.58
CA GLN A 2 2.95 -4.45 11.74
C GLN A 2 2.06 -5.46 10.99
N TYR A 3 2.62 -6.60 10.58
CA TYR A 3 1.92 -7.62 9.80
C TYR A 3 1.83 -8.93 10.56
N ALA A 4 0.73 -9.64 10.37
CA ALA A 4 0.46 -10.96 10.92
C ALA A 4 -0.08 -11.89 9.82
N LEU A 5 0.18 -13.19 9.98
CA LEU A 5 -0.47 -14.21 9.18
C LEU A 5 -1.74 -14.67 9.90
N PHE A 6 -2.85 -14.66 9.18
CA PHE A 6 -4.14 -15.10 9.66
C PHE A 6 -4.62 -16.30 8.86
N ASP A 7 -5.02 -17.36 9.57
CA ASP A 7 -5.60 -18.56 8.98
C ASP A 7 -7.12 -18.38 8.86
N GLY A 8 -7.65 -18.39 7.63
CA GLY A 8 -9.09 -18.28 7.38
C GLY A 8 -9.49 -18.92 6.05
N PHE A 9 -10.68 -19.52 5.96
CA PHE A 9 -11.22 -20.08 4.71
C PHE A 9 -10.25 -20.99 3.93
N GLU A 10 -9.54 -21.88 4.65
CA GLU A 10 -8.51 -22.80 4.09
C GLU A 10 -7.30 -22.09 3.43
N ARG A 11 -7.13 -20.79 3.69
CA ARG A 11 -6.06 -19.95 3.14
C ARG A 11 -5.38 -19.16 4.25
N LYS A 12 -4.17 -18.68 3.95
CA LYS A 12 -3.42 -17.76 4.80
C LYS A 12 -3.48 -16.37 4.22
N PHE A 13 -3.83 -15.39 5.04
CA PHE A 13 -3.84 -13.98 4.68
C PHE A 13 -2.73 -13.29 5.42
N LEU A 14 -1.94 -12.50 4.71
CA LEU A 14 -1.16 -11.44 5.33
C LEU A 14 -2.13 -10.31 5.65
N LEU A 15 -2.20 -9.91 6.91
CA LEU A 15 -2.97 -8.76 7.37
C LEU A 15 -2.03 -7.79 8.06
N ASP A 16 -2.26 -6.50 7.90
CA ASP A 16 -1.72 -5.54 8.87
C ASP A 16 -2.55 -5.55 10.17
N ALA A 17 -1.98 -4.99 11.24
CA ALA A 17 -2.61 -4.98 12.56
C ALA A 17 -3.95 -4.21 12.58
N LEU A 18 -4.09 -3.18 11.75
CA LEU A 18 -5.30 -2.37 11.64
C LEU A 18 -6.39 -3.12 10.86
N GLU A 19 -6.04 -3.73 9.73
CA GLU A 19 -6.92 -4.62 8.97
C GLU A 19 -7.44 -5.77 9.85
N PHE A 20 -6.58 -6.37 10.68
CA PHE A 20 -7.02 -7.40 11.63
C PHE A 20 -8.05 -6.86 12.63
N GLY A 21 -7.81 -5.67 13.19
CA GLY A 21 -8.76 -5.00 14.08
C GLY A 21 -10.10 -4.71 13.39
N VAL A 22 -10.05 -4.21 12.16
CA VAL A 22 -11.23 -3.96 11.33
C VAL A 22 -12.02 -5.24 11.11
N LEU A 23 -11.37 -6.33 10.69
CA LEU A 23 -12.03 -7.60 10.41
C LEU A 23 -12.66 -8.26 11.64
N LYS A 24 -12.20 -7.93 12.86
CA LYS A 24 -12.75 -8.52 14.09
C LYS A 24 -14.17 -8.02 14.38
N ASP A 25 -14.40 -6.72 14.25
CA ASP A 25 -15.63 -6.07 14.68
C ASP A 25 -16.37 -5.38 13.51
N TRP A 26 -16.04 -5.68 12.25
CA TRP A 26 -16.50 -4.95 11.05
C TRP A 26 -18.02 -4.80 10.91
N LYS A 27 -18.81 -5.74 11.44
CA LYS A 27 -20.28 -5.67 11.41
C LYS A 27 -20.85 -4.71 12.44
N GLU A 28 -20.18 -4.57 13.57
CA GLU A 28 -20.63 -3.75 14.70
C GLU A 28 -20.04 -2.34 14.64
N ASN A 29 -18.80 -2.22 14.15
CA ASN A 29 -18.05 -0.98 14.03
C ASN A 29 -17.44 -0.86 12.61
N PRO A 30 -18.26 -0.55 11.59
CA PRO A 30 -17.75 -0.40 10.24
C PRO A 30 -16.82 0.80 10.14
N VAL A 31 -15.72 0.64 9.39
CA VAL A 31 -14.80 1.73 9.07
C VAL A 31 -15.56 2.79 8.28
N LYS A 32 -15.39 4.06 8.65
CA LYS A 32 -16.04 5.15 7.94
C LYS A 32 -15.28 5.43 6.65
N GLU A 33 -15.93 5.20 5.52
CA GLU A 33 -15.36 5.55 4.22
C GLU A 33 -15.53 7.05 3.95
N LEU A 34 -14.41 7.72 3.64
CA LEU A 34 -14.41 9.13 3.25
C LEU A 34 -14.65 9.25 1.74
N PRO A 35 -15.15 10.41 1.26
CA PRO A 35 -15.25 10.67 -0.17
C PRO A 35 -13.89 10.56 -0.88
N ASP A 36 -13.94 10.28 -2.19
CA ASP A 36 -12.75 10.33 -3.04
C ASP A 36 -12.11 11.73 -2.96
N ILE A 37 -10.79 11.80 -2.89
CA ILE A 37 -10.08 13.08 -2.83
C ILE A 37 -10.33 13.91 -4.10
N ASP A 38 -10.38 15.23 -3.95
CA ASP A 38 -10.31 16.13 -5.09
C ASP A 38 -8.89 16.13 -5.66
N GLU A 39 -8.70 15.40 -6.76
CA GLU A 39 -7.40 15.27 -7.42
C GLU A 39 -6.85 16.62 -7.94
N SER A 40 -7.69 17.63 -8.15
CA SER A 40 -7.25 18.96 -8.60
C SER A 40 -6.61 19.77 -7.47
N ALA A 41 -7.01 19.50 -6.23
CA ALA A 41 -6.52 20.15 -5.03
C ALA A 41 -5.24 19.50 -4.46
N HIS A 42 -4.90 18.28 -4.90
CA HIS A 42 -3.78 17.51 -4.37
C HIS A 42 -2.60 17.40 -5.37
N PRO A 43 -1.36 17.66 -4.93
CA PRO A 43 -0.19 17.51 -5.80
C PRO A 43 0.19 16.04 -5.97
N PHE A 44 0.96 15.74 -7.03
CA PHE A 44 1.54 14.42 -7.22
C PHE A 44 2.67 14.14 -6.23
N HIS A 45 2.74 12.90 -5.76
CA HIS A 45 3.81 12.39 -4.93
C HIS A 45 4.40 11.10 -5.51
N ILE A 46 5.70 10.93 -5.34
CA ILE A 46 6.37 9.64 -5.59
C ILE A 46 6.56 8.98 -4.24
N CYS A 47 5.83 7.89 -4.02
CA CYS A 47 5.88 7.13 -2.78
C CYS A 47 6.53 5.77 -3.01
N TYR A 48 7.45 5.43 -2.13
CA TYR A 48 8.24 4.20 -2.15
C TYR A 48 7.69 3.20 -1.14
N GLY A 49 7.84 1.92 -1.47
CA GLY A 49 7.30 0.85 -0.66
C GLY A 49 7.58 -0.52 -1.23
N GLY A 50 6.76 -1.47 -0.81
CA GLY A 50 6.77 -2.82 -1.31
C GLY A 50 5.34 -3.38 -1.37
N TYR A 51 5.07 -4.18 -2.38
CA TYR A 51 3.85 -4.97 -2.45
C TYR A 51 4.13 -6.32 -1.77
N LEU A 52 3.52 -6.56 -0.61
CA LEU A 52 3.70 -7.80 0.15
C LEU A 52 2.68 -8.83 -0.34
N LEU A 53 3.15 -9.91 -0.94
CA LEU A 53 2.28 -10.96 -1.47
C LEU A 53 1.64 -11.76 -0.32
N ASN A 54 0.36 -12.10 -0.46
CA ASN A 54 -0.26 -13.11 0.39
C ASN A 54 0.42 -14.47 0.19
N PRO A 55 0.52 -15.31 1.24
CA PRO A 55 1.02 -16.67 1.10
C PRO A 55 0.22 -17.47 0.06
N GLY A 56 0.93 -18.22 -0.78
CA GLY A 56 0.32 -19.08 -1.81
C GLY A 56 -0.09 -18.33 -3.09
N VAL A 57 -0.01 -17.00 -3.14
CA VAL A 57 -0.16 -16.24 -4.38
C VAL A 57 1.03 -16.52 -5.29
N SER A 58 0.75 -16.86 -6.56
CA SER A 58 1.79 -17.05 -7.57
C SER A 58 2.53 -15.73 -7.82
N ASP A 59 3.86 -15.80 -7.86
CA ASP A 59 4.71 -14.68 -8.26
C ASP A 59 4.83 -14.53 -9.79
N SER A 60 4.32 -15.50 -10.56
CA SER A 60 4.22 -15.38 -12.01
C SER A 60 3.38 -14.16 -12.39
N ASP A 61 3.98 -13.23 -13.16
CA ASP A 61 3.36 -12.00 -13.64
C ASP A 61 2.91 -11.00 -12.57
N ILE A 62 3.37 -11.13 -11.31
CA ILE A 62 2.91 -10.24 -10.23
C ILE A 62 3.19 -8.76 -10.52
N SER A 63 4.32 -8.43 -11.15
CA SER A 63 4.63 -7.06 -11.56
C SER A 63 3.65 -6.52 -12.60
N ARG A 64 3.16 -7.36 -13.52
CA ARG A 64 2.12 -6.98 -14.49
C ARG A 64 0.79 -6.74 -13.76
N LYS A 65 0.37 -7.68 -12.91
CA LYS A 65 -0.87 -7.54 -12.12
C LYS A 65 -0.90 -6.28 -11.26
N ILE A 66 0.22 -5.92 -10.65
CA ILE A 66 0.34 -4.68 -9.86
C ILE A 66 0.22 -3.44 -10.76
N LYS A 67 0.81 -3.47 -11.97
CA LYS A 67 0.70 -2.39 -12.96
C LYS A 67 -0.71 -2.25 -13.52
N ASP A 68 -1.42 -3.35 -13.74
CA ASP A 68 -2.80 -3.36 -14.25
C ASP A 68 -3.79 -2.71 -13.26
N GLN A 69 -3.39 -2.52 -12.00
CA GLN A 69 -4.16 -1.80 -10.99
C GLN A 69 -3.97 -0.27 -11.07
N ALA A 70 -3.00 0.22 -11.86
CA ALA A 70 -2.79 1.65 -12.04
C ALA A 70 -4.00 2.29 -12.75
N GLY A 71 -4.37 3.50 -12.33
CA GLY A 71 -5.56 4.20 -12.77
C GLY A 71 -6.82 3.91 -11.93
N PHE A 72 -6.74 2.98 -10.97
CA PHE A 72 -7.80 2.72 -10.00
C PHE A 72 -7.50 3.35 -8.64
N TRP A 73 -8.50 3.35 -7.76
CA TRP A 73 -8.34 3.85 -6.39
C TRP A 73 -7.74 2.77 -5.48
N LEU A 74 -6.79 3.18 -4.64
CA LEU A 74 -6.43 2.41 -3.46
C LEU A 74 -7.16 2.99 -2.25
N ALA A 75 -7.35 2.17 -1.23
CA ALA A 75 -7.92 2.56 0.05
C ALA A 75 -6.89 2.29 1.15
N ALA A 76 -6.71 3.26 2.05
CA ALA A 76 -5.86 3.17 3.24
C ALA A 76 -6.68 3.50 4.48
N ILE A 77 -6.56 2.69 5.54
CA ILE A 77 -7.28 2.92 6.79
C ILE A 77 -6.36 3.70 7.73
N ASP A 78 -6.85 4.81 8.26
CA ASP A 78 -6.15 5.62 9.26
C ASP A 78 -6.50 5.12 10.67
N ASP A 79 -5.48 4.67 11.41
CA ASP A 79 -5.55 4.18 12.79
C ASP A 79 -6.02 5.21 13.84
N THR A 80 -5.92 6.50 13.54
CA THR A 80 -6.23 7.58 14.48
C THR A 80 -7.73 7.85 14.56
N ARG A 81 -8.43 7.76 13.43
CA ARG A 81 -9.87 8.08 13.33
C ARG A 81 -10.74 6.94 12.82
N MET A 82 -10.13 5.81 12.42
CA MET A 82 -10.81 4.71 11.73
C MET A 82 -11.53 5.20 10.46
N ASP A 83 -10.93 6.18 9.80
CA ASP A 83 -11.37 6.72 8.51
C ASP A 83 -10.66 5.94 7.40
N CYS A 84 -11.39 5.55 6.36
CA CYS A 84 -10.82 4.97 5.15
C CYS A 84 -10.63 6.08 4.11
N HIS A 85 -9.36 6.39 3.83
CA HIS A 85 -8.93 7.40 2.88
C HIS A 85 -8.74 6.79 1.50
N SER A 86 -9.13 7.54 0.47
CA SER A 86 -8.84 7.22 -0.92
C SER A 86 -7.43 7.68 -1.29
N ILE A 87 -6.78 6.90 -2.14
CA ILE A 87 -5.49 7.23 -2.76
C ILE A 87 -5.67 7.07 -4.27
N ALA A 88 -5.53 8.17 -5.01
CA ALA A 88 -5.51 8.14 -6.46
C ALA A 88 -4.20 7.52 -6.92
N TYR A 89 -4.25 6.30 -7.45
CA TYR A 89 -3.08 5.55 -7.86
C TYR A 89 -2.90 5.62 -9.36
N TYR A 90 -1.90 6.38 -9.81
CA TYR A 90 -1.77 6.76 -11.21
C TYR A 90 -0.86 5.84 -12.00
N ASP A 91 0.30 5.49 -11.45
CA ASP A 91 1.32 4.72 -12.15
C ASP A 91 2.29 4.08 -11.14
N ILE A 92 3.03 3.06 -11.58
CA ILE A 92 4.00 2.34 -10.74
C ILE A 92 5.22 1.85 -11.51
N HIS A 93 6.36 1.97 -10.84
CA HIS A 93 7.63 1.43 -11.25
C HIS A 93 7.98 0.31 -10.26
N THR A 94 7.76 -0.92 -10.70
CA THR A 94 8.07 -2.15 -9.94
C THR A 94 9.48 -2.63 -10.23
N LEU A 95 10.17 -3.11 -9.20
CA LEU A 95 11.47 -3.76 -9.31
C LEU A 95 11.33 -5.29 -9.17
N PRO A 96 12.38 -6.07 -9.49
CA PRO A 96 12.37 -7.51 -9.29
C PRO A 96 11.97 -7.91 -7.86
N LEU A 97 11.18 -8.98 -7.76
CA LEU A 97 10.73 -9.52 -6.49
C LEU A 97 11.93 -9.91 -5.61
N ILE A 98 11.85 -9.56 -4.33
CA ILE A 98 12.84 -9.91 -3.32
C ILE A 98 12.19 -10.73 -2.20
N SER A 99 13.00 -11.55 -1.53
CA SER A 99 12.60 -12.24 -0.31
C SER A 99 13.23 -11.54 0.89
N CYS A 100 12.42 -11.24 1.91
CA CYS A 100 12.86 -10.71 3.20
C CYS A 100 12.29 -11.60 4.31
N GLY A 101 13.15 -12.43 4.92
CA GLY A 101 12.69 -13.55 5.74
C GLY A 101 11.83 -14.51 4.91
N HIS A 102 10.62 -14.81 5.39
CA HIS A 102 9.65 -15.64 4.68
C HIS A 102 8.71 -14.85 3.75
N GLN A 103 8.81 -13.52 3.73
CA GLN A 103 7.93 -12.67 2.95
C GLN A 103 8.49 -12.42 1.55
N LYS A 104 7.65 -12.61 0.53
CA LYS A 104 7.92 -12.15 -0.84
C LYS A 104 7.42 -10.71 -1.02
N ILE A 105 8.27 -9.84 -1.55
CA ILE A 105 7.99 -8.42 -1.67
C ILE A 105 8.39 -7.97 -3.08
N VAL A 106 7.50 -7.24 -3.76
CA VAL A 106 7.86 -6.51 -4.99
C VAL A 106 8.15 -5.06 -4.60
N PRO A 107 9.42 -4.61 -4.59
CA PRO A 107 9.74 -3.22 -4.31
C PRO A 107 9.16 -2.32 -5.38
N PHE A 108 8.71 -1.12 -5.00
CA PHE A 108 8.16 -0.18 -5.97
C PHE A 108 8.44 1.28 -5.64
N ALA A 109 8.27 2.12 -6.66
CA ALA A 109 7.93 3.54 -6.54
C ALA A 109 6.60 3.78 -7.28
N ALA A 110 5.64 4.44 -6.64
CA ALA A 110 4.32 4.72 -7.19
C ALA A 110 4.08 6.22 -7.28
N LEU A 111 3.41 6.64 -8.35
CA LEU A 111 2.90 7.98 -8.51
C LEU A 111 1.47 8.03 -7.94
N ILE A 112 1.26 8.82 -6.89
CA ILE A 112 -0.03 8.91 -6.21
C ILE A 112 -0.45 10.36 -5.92
N LYS A 113 -1.74 10.54 -5.67
CA LYS A 113 -2.28 11.67 -4.90
C LYS A 113 -3.10 11.12 -3.73
N ALA A 114 -3.02 11.77 -2.58
CA ALA A 114 -3.75 11.40 -1.38
C ALA A 114 -3.90 12.60 -0.46
N ASP A 115 -4.75 12.49 0.56
CA ASP A 115 -4.83 13.48 1.64
C ASP A 115 -3.47 13.72 2.30
N GLU A 116 -3.22 14.96 2.74
CA GLU A 116 -1.96 15.34 3.38
C GLU A 116 -1.64 14.48 4.62
N CYS A 117 -2.65 14.02 5.37
CA CYS A 117 -2.44 13.13 6.51
C CYS A 117 -1.79 11.80 6.08
N ILE A 118 -2.22 11.24 4.95
CA ILE A 118 -1.66 9.99 4.40
C ILE A 118 -0.24 10.23 3.90
N ILE A 119 -0.02 11.28 3.12
CA ILE A 119 1.31 11.63 2.59
C ILE A 119 2.30 11.89 3.72
N SER A 120 1.89 12.67 4.72
CA SER A 120 2.70 12.96 5.92
C SER A 120 3.04 11.69 6.69
N LYS A 121 2.10 10.74 6.85
CA LYS A 121 2.38 9.44 7.48
C LYS A 121 3.39 8.62 6.69
N ILE A 122 3.22 8.48 5.37
CA ILE A 122 4.18 7.79 4.49
C ILE A 122 5.59 8.40 4.63
N ALA A 123 5.67 9.72 4.79
CA ALA A 123 6.91 10.46 4.84
C ALA A 123 7.53 10.58 6.25
N SER A 124 6.83 10.13 7.30
CA SER A 124 7.19 10.37 8.71
C SER A 124 8.40 9.56 9.21
N TYR A 125 8.86 8.55 8.45
CA TYR A 125 9.91 7.59 8.87
C TYR A 125 9.67 6.97 10.26
N SER A 126 8.42 6.92 10.72
CA SER A 126 8.01 6.43 12.06
C SER A 126 8.29 4.94 12.31
N GLY A 127 8.76 4.22 11.29
CA GLY A 127 8.99 2.77 11.34
C GLY A 127 7.77 1.94 10.95
N PHE A 128 6.59 2.55 10.81
CA PHE A 128 5.38 1.92 10.33
C PHE A 128 5.06 2.38 8.91
N ALA A 129 4.63 1.46 8.05
CA ALA A 129 4.17 1.76 6.71
C ALA A 129 2.69 2.16 6.72
N VAL A 130 2.27 3.02 5.80
CA VAL A 130 0.85 3.13 5.44
C VAL A 130 0.53 1.97 4.52
N THR A 131 -0.45 1.18 4.90
CA THR A 131 -0.94 0.04 4.12
C THR A 131 -2.15 0.46 3.30
N ALA A 132 -2.25 -0.11 2.10
CA ALA A 132 -3.36 0.12 1.21
C ALA A 132 -3.68 -1.12 0.38
N PHE A 133 -4.91 -1.17 -0.11
CA PHE A 133 -5.42 -2.22 -0.99
C PHE A 133 -6.23 -1.61 -2.14
N LEU A 134 -6.36 -2.33 -3.24
CA LEU A 134 -7.22 -1.94 -4.36
C LEU A 134 -8.67 -1.83 -3.90
N ARG A 135 -9.32 -0.70 -4.15
CA ARG A 135 -10.70 -0.44 -3.76
C ARG A 135 -11.66 -0.80 -4.90
N ILE A 136 -12.47 -1.85 -4.70
CA ILE A 136 -13.59 -2.23 -5.59
C ILE A 136 -14.88 -1.71 -4.96
N LYS A 137 -15.39 -0.59 -5.47
CA LYS A 137 -16.44 0.25 -4.84
C LYS A 137 -17.68 -0.53 -4.40
N GLU A 138 -18.06 -1.56 -5.16
CA GLU A 138 -19.24 -2.41 -4.93
C GLU A 138 -19.08 -3.36 -3.74
N TRP A 139 -17.85 -3.58 -3.26
CA TRP A 139 -17.55 -4.43 -2.11
C TRP A 139 -17.40 -3.58 -0.85
N ASP A 140 -17.77 -4.14 0.31
CA ASP A 140 -17.41 -3.54 1.59
C ASP A 140 -15.89 -3.65 1.86
N ILE A 141 -15.41 -2.91 2.85
CA ILE A 141 -13.98 -2.85 3.20
C ILE A 141 -13.44 -4.22 3.61
N ALA A 142 -14.19 -4.98 4.41
CA ALA A 142 -13.77 -6.31 4.84
C ALA A 142 -13.60 -7.26 3.65
N THR A 143 -14.52 -7.22 2.69
CA THR A 143 -14.50 -8.02 1.46
C THR A 143 -13.31 -7.63 0.59
N ASN A 144 -12.97 -6.34 0.47
CA ASN A 144 -11.76 -5.91 -0.23
C ASN A 144 -10.48 -6.48 0.42
N ILE A 145 -10.36 -6.39 1.75
CA ILE A 145 -9.21 -6.90 2.50
C ILE A 145 -9.07 -8.42 2.32
N LEU A 146 -10.17 -9.17 2.38
CA LEU A 146 -10.14 -10.64 2.29
C LEU A 146 -9.88 -11.18 0.87
N ASN A 147 -10.14 -10.38 -0.18
CA ASN A 147 -9.99 -10.82 -1.57
C ASN A 147 -8.74 -10.29 -2.28
N ARG A 148 -7.96 -9.39 -1.67
CA ARG A 148 -6.72 -8.86 -2.26
C ARG A 148 -5.61 -9.91 -2.31
N GLU A 149 -4.78 -9.88 -3.35
CA GLU A 149 -3.62 -10.79 -3.51
C GLU A 149 -2.39 -10.37 -2.68
N GLY A 150 -2.42 -9.18 -2.08
CA GLY A 150 -1.31 -8.62 -1.31
C GLY A 150 -1.61 -7.21 -0.82
N ILE A 151 -0.64 -6.63 -0.11
CA ILE A 151 -0.74 -5.32 0.54
C ILE A 151 0.23 -4.35 -0.12
N PHE A 152 -0.24 -3.18 -0.54
CA PHE A 152 0.66 -2.05 -0.82
C PHE A 152 1.10 -1.44 0.49
N ALA A 153 2.40 -1.47 0.79
CA ALA A 153 2.94 -0.87 1.99
C ALA A 153 3.91 0.26 1.66
N PHE A 154 3.50 1.49 1.93
CA PHE A 154 4.23 2.72 1.66
C PHE A 154 4.96 3.21 2.92
N ASN A 155 6.27 3.43 2.83
CA ASN A 155 7.07 3.90 3.98
C ASN A 155 8.16 4.91 3.58
N GLY A 156 8.01 5.56 2.43
CA GLY A 156 8.87 6.66 2.05
C GLY A 156 8.22 7.54 0.99
N CYS A 157 8.44 8.85 1.08
CA CYS A 157 8.02 9.81 0.05
C CYS A 157 9.24 10.53 -0.51
N GLU A 158 9.30 10.72 -1.82
CA GLU A 158 10.33 11.52 -2.46
C GLU A 158 10.19 12.98 -2.03
N ARG A 159 11.31 13.60 -1.65
CA ARG A 159 11.36 14.99 -1.17
C ARG A 159 12.42 15.82 -1.90
N ARG A 160 13.26 15.19 -2.73
CA ARG A 160 14.35 15.88 -3.45
C ARG A 160 13.82 16.76 -4.58
N PHE A 161 12.71 16.39 -5.19
CA PHE A 161 12.13 17.09 -6.34
C PHE A 161 10.88 17.87 -5.91
N ARG A 162 10.83 19.16 -6.28
CA ARG A 162 9.70 20.04 -5.94
C ARG A 162 8.48 19.85 -6.85
N VAL A 163 8.70 19.43 -8.10
CA VAL A 163 7.63 19.32 -9.11
C VAL A 163 7.63 17.90 -9.67
N VAL A 164 6.58 17.15 -9.34
CA VAL A 164 6.32 15.80 -9.84
C VAL A 164 5.07 15.87 -10.73
N SER A 165 5.10 15.15 -11.83
CA SER A 165 4.02 15.05 -12.82
C SER A 165 4.02 13.66 -13.47
N LYS A 166 2.95 13.33 -14.19
CA LYS A 166 2.88 12.09 -14.97
C LYS A 166 4.03 11.95 -15.99
N ASP A 167 4.54 13.07 -16.50
CA ASP A 167 5.53 13.04 -17.59
C ASP A 167 6.97 12.89 -17.10
N ASN A 168 7.28 13.37 -15.88
CA ASN A 168 8.66 13.45 -15.39
C ASN A 168 9.00 12.46 -14.27
N TRP A 169 8.00 11.84 -13.63
CA TRP A 169 8.22 11.14 -12.36
C TRP A 169 9.18 9.94 -12.50
N GLN A 170 9.11 9.17 -13.59
CA GLN A 170 9.93 7.97 -13.77
C GLN A 170 11.44 8.29 -13.78
N HIS A 171 11.84 9.44 -14.34
CA HIS A 171 13.24 9.88 -14.35
C HIS A 171 13.76 10.27 -12.96
N THR A 172 12.87 10.48 -12.00
CA THR A 172 13.20 10.90 -10.64
C THR A 172 13.17 9.76 -9.62
N VAL A 173 12.75 8.56 -10.05
CA VAL A 173 12.71 7.36 -9.21
C VAL A 173 14.13 6.92 -8.83
N SER A 174 14.33 6.63 -7.55
CA SER A 174 15.53 5.95 -7.06
C SER A 174 15.23 4.49 -6.76
N GLU A 175 15.75 3.58 -7.59
CA GLU A 175 15.56 2.14 -7.39
C GLU A 175 16.19 1.65 -6.08
N GLU A 176 17.38 2.15 -5.75
CA GLU A 176 18.07 1.84 -4.49
C GLU A 176 17.19 2.21 -3.29
N ARG A 177 16.48 3.34 -3.37
CA ARG A 177 15.55 3.78 -2.33
C ARG A 177 14.32 2.88 -2.26
N ALA A 178 13.74 2.48 -3.40
CA ALA A 178 12.62 1.55 -3.44
C ALA A 178 12.98 0.21 -2.76
N ILE A 179 14.14 -0.37 -3.09
CA ILE A 179 14.63 -1.61 -2.46
C ILE A 179 14.84 -1.40 -0.94
N ARG A 180 15.45 -0.29 -0.54
CA ARG A 180 15.70 0.02 0.88
C ARG A 180 14.40 0.17 1.66
N CYS A 181 13.41 0.86 1.08
CA CYS A 181 12.07 1.01 1.63
C CYS A 181 11.39 -0.36 1.80
N ALA A 182 11.39 -1.20 0.78
CA ALA A 182 10.82 -2.55 0.81
C ALA A 182 11.47 -3.43 1.90
N LYS A 183 12.80 -3.45 1.99
CA LYS A 183 13.53 -4.24 3.01
C LYS A 183 13.23 -3.81 4.44
N ARG A 184 12.83 -2.56 4.67
CA ARG A 184 12.48 -2.04 6.01
C ARG A 184 11.09 -2.45 6.48
N LEU A 185 10.22 -2.94 5.57
CA LEU A 185 8.85 -3.34 5.91
C LEU A 185 8.83 -4.58 6.80
N ILE A 186 9.79 -5.49 6.59
CA ILE A 186 9.96 -6.71 7.38
C ILE A 186 11.29 -6.61 8.10
N GLN A 187 11.25 -6.21 9.37
CA GLN A 187 12.43 -6.27 10.24
C GLN A 187 12.58 -7.69 10.78
N CYS A 188 13.34 -8.53 10.08
CA CYS A 188 13.86 -9.75 10.67
C CYS A 188 14.95 -9.34 11.68
N LYS A 189 14.65 -9.42 12.98
CA LYS A 189 15.72 -9.47 13.98
C LYS A 189 16.45 -10.79 13.75
N GLY A 190 17.70 -10.73 13.30
CA GLY A 190 18.61 -11.87 13.28
C GLY A 190 18.98 -12.31 14.69
#